data_AF-V8P219-F1
#
_entry.id   AF-V8P219-F1
#
_cell.length_a   1.000
_cell.length_b   1.000
_cell.length_c   1.000
_cell.angle_alpha   90.00
_cell.angle_beta   90.00
_cell.angle_gamma   90.00
#
_symmetry.space_group_name_H-M   'P 1'
#
loop_
_entity.id
_entity.type
_entity.pdbx_description
1 polymer ?
#
loop_
_entity_poly.entity_id
_entity_poly.type
_entity_poly.pdbx_seq_one_letter_code
_entity_poly.pdbx_strand_id
1 'polypeptide(L)'
;NYHVFYYLLAGASEEEKSAFHLKQPDEYHYLNQDCFSVEGEDLKHDFERLQLAMEMVGFLPKTRKQIFSLLSAILHLGNICYKKKTYRDDSIDICNPEVLTIVSELL
;
A
#
# COMPACT_ATOMS: atom_id res chain seq x y z
N ASN A 1 3.37 -7.22 12.09
CA ASN A 1 3.11 -6.08 11.19
C ASN A 1 4.29 -5.80 10.29
N TYR A 2 4.01 -5.37 9.06
CA TYR A 2 5.04 -5.07 8.07
C TYR A 2 5.33 -3.56 8.07
N HIS A 3 6.47 -3.17 8.64
CA HIS A 3 6.87 -1.76 8.76
C HIS A 3 7.05 -1.06 7.40
N VAL A 4 7.31 -1.82 6.35
CA VAL A 4 7.50 -1.31 4.99
C VAL A 4 6.34 -0.45 4.50
N PHE A 5 5.10 -0.73 4.93
CA PHE A 5 3.94 0.07 4.55
C PHE A 5 3.96 1.45 5.20
N TYR A 6 4.37 1.55 6.47
CA TYR A 6 4.48 2.82 7.18
C TYR A 6 5.64 3.65 6.63
N TYR A 7 6.79 3.02 6.33
CA TYR A 7 7.92 3.68 5.67
C TYR A 7 7.52 4.23 4.30
N LEU A 8 6.78 3.44 3.51
CA LEU A 8 6.28 3.87 2.21
C LEU A 8 5.34 5.09 2.33
N LEU A 9 4.39 5.08 3.28
CA LEU A 9 3.45 6.19 3.46
C LEU A 9 4.11 7.47 4.00
N ALA A 10 5.07 7.33 4.92
CA ALA A 10 5.76 8.46 5.53
C ALA A 10 6.88 9.03 4.63
N GLY A 11 7.57 8.15 3.90
CA GLY A 11 8.79 8.49 3.17
C GLY A 11 8.62 8.75 1.68
N ALA A 12 7.53 8.30 1.05
CA ALA A 12 7.28 8.55 -0.38
C ALA A 12 7.17 10.05 -0.67
N SER A 13 7.70 10.48 -1.83
CA SER A 13 7.50 11.85 -2.31
C SER A 13 6.04 12.09 -2.72
N GLU A 14 5.62 13.35 -2.87
CA GLU A 14 4.25 13.66 -3.32
C GLU A 14 3.95 13.11 -4.72
N GLU A 15 4.96 13.08 -5.60
CA GLU A 15 4.87 12.46 -6.92
C GLU A 15 4.69 10.94 -6.82
N GLU A 16 5.42 10.28 -5.92
CA GLU A 16 5.30 8.84 -5.67
C GLU A 16 3.96 8.50 -5.03
N LYS A 17 3.50 9.29 -4.06
CA LYS A 17 2.17 9.12 -3.45
C LYS A 17 1.06 9.21 -4.47
N SER A 18 1.14 10.18 -5.37
CA SER A 18 0.19 10.31 -6.48
C SER A 18 0.28 9.11 -7.43
N ALA A 19 1.49 8.73 -7.86
CA ALA A 19 1.71 7.61 -8.78
C ALA A 19 1.28 6.25 -8.22
N PHE A 20 1.36 6.07 -6.90
CA PHE A 20 0.98 4.84 -6.22
C PHE A 20 -0.41 4.91 -5.60
N HIS A 21 -1.16 5.99 -5.78
CA HIS A 21 -2.46 6.21 -5.13
C HIS A 21 -2.42 6.02 -3.60
N LEU A 22 -1.34 6.47 -2.95
CA LEU A 22 -1.19 6.34 -1.51
C LEU A 22 -2.13 7.30 -0.77
N LYS A 23 -2.84 6.76 0.21
CA LYS A 23 -3.81 7.44 1.07
C LYS A 23 -3.28 7.59 2.49
N GLN A 24 -4.07 8.17 3.39
CA GLN A 24 -3.68 8.23 4.79
C GLN A 24 -3.61 6.82 5.41
N PRO A 25 -2.72 6.57 6.38
CA PRO A 25 -2.60 5.26 7.03
C PRO A 25 -3.92 4.72 7.57
N ASP A 26 -4.77 5.60 8.12
CA ASP A 26 -6.06 5.26 8.71
C ASP A 26 -7.10 4.77 7.70
N GLU A 27 -6.90 5.08 6.41
CA GLU A 27 -7.75 4.62 5.31
C GLU A 27 -7.42 3.20 4.85
N TYR A 28 -6.37 2.58 5.38
CA TYR A 28 -5.97 1.22 5.02
C TYR A 28 -6.34 0.21 6.11
N HIS A 29 -7.17 -0.77 5.73
CA HIS A 29 -7.61 -1.84 6.62
C HIS A 29 -6.44 -2.61 7.24
N TYR A 30 -5.38 -2.87 6.46
CA TYR A 30 -4.19 -3.58 6.94
C TYR A 30 -3.34 -2.78 7.93
N LEU A 31 -3.50 -1.46 8.02
CA LEU A 31 -2.73 -0.60 8.93
C LEU A 31 -3.51 -0.23 10.19
N ASN A 32 -4.84 -0.24 10.11
CA ASN A 32 -5.74 0.12 11.22
C ASN A 32 -5.97 -1.03 12.22
N GLN A 33 -5.42 -2.23 11.96
CA GLN A 33 -5.51 -3.36 12.90
C GLN A 33 -4.54 -3.26 14.07
N ASP A 34 -3.50 -2.41 13.95
CA ASP A 34 -2.49 -2.23 14.98
C ASP A 34 -2.34 -0.75 15.34
N CYS A 35 -2.42 -0.46 16.63
CA CYS A 35 -2.24 0.88 17.19
C CYS A 35 -0.74 1.24 17.16
N PHE A 36 -0.20 1.45 15.95
CA PHE A 36 1.21 1.72 15.74
C PHE A 36 1.48 3.23 15.84
N SER A 37 2.03 3.66 16.98
CA SER A 37 2.52 5.03 17.19
C SER A 37 4.03 5.05 17.00
N VAL A 38 4.50 5.23 15.75
CA VAL A 38 5.91 5.55 15.49
C VAL A 38 6.00 6.95 14.92
N GLU A 39 6.95 7.71 15.44
CA GLU A 39 7.18 9.10 15.09
C GLU A 39 7.54 9.24 13.59
N GLY A 40 6.91 10.20 12.91
CA GLY A 40 6.98 10.33 11.46
C GLY A 40 8.38 10.61 10.89
N GLU A 41 9.28 11.21 11.69
CA GLU A 41 10.66 11.47 11.25
C GLU A 41 11.49 10.19 11.12
N ASP A 42 11.38 9.24 12.06
CA ASP A 42 12.11 7.98 11.99
C ASP A 42 11.67 7.13 10.79
N LEU A 43 10.36 7.10 10.50
CA LEU A 43 9.81 6.36 9.36
C LEU A 43 10.37 6.84 8.01
N LYS A 44 10.58 8.15 7.88
CA LYS A 44 11.15 8.73 6.65
C LYS A 44 12.61 8.33 6.47
N HIS A 45 13.41 8.39 7.54
CA HIS A 45 14.80 7.95 7.49
C HIS A 45 14.91 6.45 7.19
N ASP A 46 14.00 5.63 7.74
CA ASP A 46 13.97 4.20 7.46
C ASP A 46 13.57 3.88 6.01
N PHE A 47 12.69 4.69 5.41
CA PHE A 47 12.39 4.58 3.98
C PHE A 47 13.61 4.88 3.10
N GLU A 48 14.36 5.94 3.42
CA GLU A 48 15.61 6.27 2.71
C GLU A 48 16.65 5.16 2.86
N ARG A 49 16.82 4.63 4.08
CA ARG A 49 17.71 3.48 4.34
C ARG A 49 17.31 2.25 3.53
N LEU A 50 16.00 1.97 3.43
CA LEU A 50 15.50 0.86 2.62
C LEU A 50 15.81 1.06 1.13
N GLN A 51 15.59 2.25 0.59
CA GLN A 51 15.90 2.57 -0.81
C GLN A 51 17.39 2.42 -1.12
N LEU A 52 18.26 2.90 -0.22
CA LEU A 52 19.71 2.76 -0.32
C LEU A 52 20.14 1.29 -0.23
N ALA A 53 19.55 0.51 0.67
CA ALA A 53 19.83 -0.92 0.79
C ALA A 53 19.45 -1.66 -0.50
N MET A 54 18.29 -1.36 -1.09
CA MET A 54 17.91 -1.92 -2.39
C MET A 54 18.89 -1.52 -3.50
N GLU A 55 19.38 -0.28 -3.49
CA GLU A 55 20.40 0.16 -4.45
C GLU A 55 21.71 -0.61 -4.31
N MET A 56 22.21 -0.78 -3.09
CA MET A 56 23.45 -1.50 -2.80
C MET A 56 23.36 -2.98 -3.18
N VAL A 57 22.18 -3.58 -3.09
CA VAL A 57 21.92 -4.96 -3.54
C VAL A 57 21.82 -5.06 -5.07
N GLY A 58 21.75 -3.93 -5.79
CA GLY A 58 21.74 -3.86 -7.25
C GLY A 58 20.34 -3.78 -7.86
N PHE A 59 19.32 -3.40 -7.09
CA PHE A 59 17.99 -3.17 -7.66
C PHE A 59 17.99 -1.92 -8.53
N LEU A 60 17.58 -2.08 -9.80
CA LEU A 60 17.40 -0.95 -10.69
C LEU A 60 16.28 -0.03 -10.19
N PRO A 61 16.33 1.28 -10.50
CA PRO A 61 15.26 2.22 -10.14
C PRO A 61 13.86 1.75 -10.56
N LYS A 62 13.74 1.16 -11.76
CA LYS A 62 12.49 0.59 -12.26
C LYS A 62 11.97 -0.55 -11.37
N THR A 63 12.85 -1.46 -10.94
CA THR A 63 12.48 -2.59 -10.09
C THR A 63 12.07 -2.11 -8.70
N ARG A 64 12.78 -1.14 -8.11
CA ARG A 64 12.37 -0.52 -6.84
C ARG A 64 10.97 0.08 -6.94
N LYS A 65 10.72 0.84 -8.01
CA LYS A 65 9.40 1.43 -8.29
C LYS A 65 8.30 0.36 -8.41
N GLN A 66 8.57 -0.75 -9.11
CA GLN A 66 7.61 -1.86 -9.21
C GLN A 66 7.33 -2.53 -7.85
N ILE A 67 8.35 -2.68 -7.00
CA ILE A 67 8.17 -3.22 -5.65
C ILE A 67 7.28 -2.30 -4.81
N PHE A 68 7.50 -0.98 -4.85
CA PHE A 68 6.64 -0.03 -4.13
C PHE A 68 5.23 0.05 -4.71
N SER A 69 5.08 -0.05 -6.04
CA SER A 69 3.77 -0.16 -6.70
C SER A 69 3.00 -1.40 -6.20
N LEU A 70 3.68 -2.55 -6.14
CA LEU A 70 3.10 -3.79 -5.62
C LEU A 70 2.69 -3.66 -4.15
N LEU A 71 3.50 -3.02 -3.32
CA LEU A 71 3.16 -2.77 -1.91
C LEU A 71 1.92 -1.89 -1.80
N SER A 72 1.80 -0.85 -2.62
CA SER A 72 0.58 -0.04 -2.67
C SER A 72 -0.64 -0.85 -3.12
N ALA A 73 -0.49 -1.67 -4.16
CA ALA A 73 -1.56 -2.54 -4.63
C ALA A 73 -2.05 -3.49 -3.52
N ILE A 74 -1.15 -4.03 -2.71
CA ILE A 74 -1.49 -4.87 -1.54
C ILE A 74 -2.31 -4.07 -0.52
N LEU A 75 -1.93 -2.83 -0.21
CA LEU A 75 -2.68 -1.97 0.71
C LEU A 75 -4.11 -1.72 0.21
N HIS A 76 -4.27 -1.42 -1.08
CA HIS A 76 -5.58 -1.23 -1.71
C HIS A 76 -6.39 -2.53 -1.73
N LEU A 77 -5.76 -3.68 -1.97
CA LEU A 77 -6.43 -4.98 -1.95
C LEU A 77 -7.08 -5.27 -0.58
N GLY A 78 -6.44 -4.85 0.51
CA GLY A 78 -6.99 -4.97 1.87
C GLY A 78 -8.24 -4.15 2.11
N ASN A 79 -8.46 -3.10 1.30
CA ASN A 79 -9.63 -2.23 1.39
C ASN A 79 -10.83 -2.75 0.58
N ILE A 80 -10.71 -3.88 -0.12
CA ILE A 80 -11.84 -4.43 -0.89
C ILE A 80 -12.93 -4.91 0.07
N CYS A 81 -14.12 -4.37 -0.09
CA CYS A 81 -15.29 -4.69 0.70
C CYS A 81 -16.15 -5.73 -0.02
N TYR A 82 -16.34 -6.87 0.63
CA TYR A 82 -17.12 -7.98 0.13
C TYR A 82 -18.48 -8.04 0.83
N LYS A 83 -19.56 -8.21 0.06
CA LYS A 83 -20.90 -8.39 0.60
C LYS A 83 -21.52 -9.67 0.04
N LYS A 84 -22.00 -10.52 0.95
CA LYS A 84 -22.70 -11.75 0.59
C LYS A 84 -24.09 -11.42 0.03
N LYS A 85 -24.45 -12.00 -1.11
CA LYS A 85 -25.83 -11.95 -1.62
C LYS A 85 -26.73 -12.83 -0.77
N THR A 86 -27.88 -12.27 -0.36
CA THR A 86 -28.80 -12.95 0.59
C THR A 86 -29.77 -13.92 -0.08
N TYR A 87 -29.83 -13.99 -1.41
CA TYR A 87 -30.81 -14.82 -2.13
C TYR A 87 -30.17 -15.73 -3.19
N ARG A 88 -30.25 -17.04 -2.92
CA ARG A 88 -30.11 -18.21 -3.81
C ARG A 88 -28.76 -18.52 -4.45
N ASP A 89 -27.75 -17.68 -4.32
CA ASP A 89 -26.43 -17.93 -4.87
C ASP A 89 -25.37 -17.54 -3.82
N ASP A 90 -24.42 -18.42 -3.51
CA ASP A 90 -23.30 -18.14 -2.58
C ASP A 90 -22.27 -17.15 -3.19
N SER A 91 -22.71 -16.29 -4.11
CA SER A 91 -21.88 -15.26 -4.71
C SER A 91 -21.64 -14.07 -3.78
N ILE A 92 -20.49 -13.45 -4.01
CA ILE A 92 -20.01 -12.29 -3.27
C ILE A 92 -19.98 -11.12 -4.25
N ASP A 93 -20.57 -9.99 -3.85
CA ASP A 93 -20.44 -8.73 -4.58
C ASP A 93 -19.35 -7.85 -3.96
N ILE A 94 -18.64 -7.13 -4.83
CA ILE A 94 -17.67 -6.12 -4.42
C ILE A 94 -18.42 -4.79 -4.26
N CYS A 95 -18.30 -4.19 -3.09
CA CYS A 95 -19.01 -2.96 -2.74
C CYS A 95 -18.29 -1.69 -3.22
N ASN A 96 -16.99 -1.78 -3.52
CA ASN A 96 -16.12 -0.69 -3.93
C ASN A 96 -15.29 -1.08 -5.17
N PRO A 97 -15.93 -1.17 -6.35
CA PRO A 97 -15.25 -1.56 -7.58
C PRO A 97 -14.13 -0.59 -7.99
N GLU A 98 -14.16 0.67 -7.54
CA GLU A 98 -13.10 1.66 -7.79
C GLU A 98 -11.73 1.24 -7.24
N VAL A 99 -11.70 0.45 -6.15
CA VAL A 99 -10.45 -0.07 -5.59
C VAL A 99 -9.84 -1.11 -6.52
N LEU A 100 -10.64 -1.89 -7.23
CA LEU A 100 -10.15 -2.83 -8.23
C LEU A 100 -9.48 -2.12 -9.41
N THR A 101 -10.05 -0.99 -9.83
CA THR A 101 -9.44 -0.17 -10.89
C THR A 101 -8.05 0.30 -10.47
N ILE A 102 -7.91 0.85 -9.26
CA ILE A 102 -6.61 1.29 -8.73
C ILE A 102 -5.62 0.13 -8.67
N VAL A 103 -6.03 -1.02 -8.12
CA VAL A 103 -5.18 -2.21 -8.05
C VAL A 103 -4.75 -2.68 -9.45
N SER A 104 -5.63 -2.61 -10.44
CA SER A 104 -5.32 -2.98 -11.83
C SER A 104 -4.35 -2.04 -12.53
N GLU A 105 -4.31 -0.77 -12.13
CA GLU A 105 -3.35 0.21 -12.67
C GLU A 105 -1.95 0.07 -12.04
N LEU A 106 -1.88 -0.47 -10.82
CA LEU A 106 -0.64 -0.64 -10.05
C LEU A 106 0.09 -1.97 -10.32
N LEU A 107 -0.57 -2.95 -10.95
CA LEU A 107 -0.07 -4.28 -11.28
C LEU A 107 0.29 -4.42 -12.77
#